data_AF-B7PYU1-F1
#
_entry.id   AF-B7PYU1-F1
#
_cell.length_a   1.000
_cell.length_b   1.000
_cell.length_c   1.000
_cell.angle_alpha   90.00
_cell.angle_beta   90.00
_cell.angle_gamma   90.00
#
_symmetry.space_group_name_H-M   'P 1'
#
loop_
_entity.id
_entity.type
_entity.pdbx_description
1 polymer ?
#
loop_
_entity_poly.entity_id
_entity_poly.type
_entity_poly.pdbx_seq_one_letter_code
_entity_poly.pdbx_strand_id
1 'polypeptide(L)'
;MERLATLENVLIHAAAGQHFSAERLRDELGSHAPDFELGRLGAQLMLLPTIPAAPIKKVEDVVQALNENSQTVRNLLDQVAALVELLLTVPASAATGERSFSALKRVQTCLRNRMTQKRLGQLLLLHVHKEETRQLDLNAVMGEFVSRTAERNHVATSRLEAEKDNVTIPMTVADYIVQHQAKPADMPTDLTDIFYDTTDDEIGD
;
A
#
# COMPACT_ATOMS: atom_id res chain seq x y z
N MET A 1 -21.18 -11.51 -12.74
CA MET A 1 -21.63 -10.75 -13.93
C MET A 1 -23.11 -10.96 -14.16
N GLU A 2 -23.59 -12.19 -14.40
CA GLU A 2 -25.04 -12.44 -14.63
C GLU A 2 -25.94 -11.91 -13.50
N ARG A 3 -25.54 -12.10 -12.23
CA ARG A 3 -26.28 -11.55 -11.08
C ARG A 3 -26.30 -10.02 -10.97
N LEU A 4 -25.30 -9.34 -11.53
CA LEU A 4 -25.27 -7.87 -11.55
C LEU A 4 -26.29 -7.35 -12.57
N ALA A 5 -26.34 -7.99 -13.74
CA ALA A 5 -27.31 -7.69 -14.78
C ALA A 5 -28.75 -7.94 -14.29
N THR A 6 -28.98 -8.98 -13.48
CA THR A 6 -30.31 -9.18 -12.87
C THR A 6 -30.66 -8.06 -11.91
N LEU A 7 -29.75 -7.62 -11.04
CA LEU A 7 -30.00 -6.51 -10.12
C LEU A 7 -30.23 -5.17 -10.85
N GLU A 8 -29.47 -4.91 -11.91
CA GLU A 8 -29.70 -3.74 -12.77
C GLU A 8 -31.10 -3.79 -13.41
N ASN A 9 -31.49 -4.94 -13.94
CA ASN A 9 -32.82 -5.13 -14.52
C ASN A 9 -33.93 -4.94 -13.47
N VAL A 10 -33.73 -5.37 -12.23
CA VAL A 10 -34.68 -5.13 -11.12
C VAL A 10 -34.90 -3.65 -10.92
N LEU A 11 -33.84 -2.85 -10.90
CA LEU A 11 -33.92 -1.41 -10.72
C LEU A 11 -34.67 -0.73 -11.88
N ILE A 12 -34.37 -1.12 -13.12
CA ILE A 12 -35.02 -0.59 -14.33
C ILE A 12 -36.49 -1.01 -14.40
N HIS A 13 -36.80 -2.27 -14.07
CA HIS A 13 -38.17 -2.77 -14.06
C HIS A 13 -38.99 -2.17 -12.92
N ALA A 14 -38.38 -1.93 -11.75
CA ALA A 14 -39.02 -1.22 -10.64
C ALA A 14 -39.35 0.22 -11.06
N ALA A 15 -38.43 0.89 -11.76
CA ALA A 15 -38.68 2.22 -12.32
C ALA A 15 -39.80 2.25 -13.37
N ALA A 16 -40.02 1.15 -14.09
CA ALA A 16 -41.16 0.98 -14.99
C ALA A 16 -42.49 0.65 -14.27
N GLY A 17 -42.50 0.61 -12.94
CA GLY A 17 -43.68 0.34 -12.12
C GLY A 17 -43.95 -1.14 -11.87
N GLN A 18 -42.99 -2.04 -12.10
CA GLN A 18 -43.16 -3.45 -11.77
C GLN A 18 -42.97 -3.70 -10.27
N HIS A 19 -43.77 -4.63 -9.74
CA HIS A 19 -43.74 -5.01 -8.33
C HIS A 19 -42.85 -6.23 -8.11
N PHE A 20 -42.04 -6.19 -7.04
CA PHE A 20 -41.19 -7.28 -6.63
C PHE A 20 -41.64 -7.81 -5.27
N SER A 21 -41.86 -9.12 -5.19
CA SER A 21 -42.11 -9.79 -3.91
C SER A 21 -40.81 -9.88 -3.10
N ALA A 22 -40.93 -9.95 -1.77
CA ALA A 22 -39.76 -10.10 -0.89
C ALA A 22 -38.96 -11.38 -1.18
N GLU A 23 -39.64 -12.45 -1.63
CA GLU A 23 -38.99 -13.70 -2.03
C GLU A 23 -38.16 -13.54 -3.30
N ARG A 24 -38.70 -12.84 -4.31
CA ARG A 24 -37.97 -12.56 -5.55
C ARG A 24 -36.76 -11.68 -5.32
N LEU A 25 -36.90 -10.63 -4.49
CA LEU A 25 -35.77 -9.77 -4.11
C LEU A 25 -34.69 -10.55 -3.36
N ARG A 26 -35.07 -11.50 -2.51
CA ARG A 26 -34.12 -12.36 -1.80
C ARG A 26 -33.30 -13.20 -2.77
N ASP A 27 -33.95 -13.80 -3.76
CA ASP A 27 -33.28 -14.62 -4.76
C ASP A 27 -32.34 -13.79 -5.65
N GLU A 28 -32.77 -12.60 -6.05
CA GLU A 28 -32.00 -11.67 -6.89
C GLU A 28 -30.79 -11.08 -6.13
N LEU A 29 -30.93 -10.76 -4.84
CA LEU A 29 -29.85 -10.26 -3.97
C LEU A 29 -28.87 -11.35 -3.52
N GLY A 30 -29.32 -12.60 -3.38
CA GLY A 30 -28.48 -13.75 -3.04
C GLY A 30 -27.67 -13.54 -1.76
N SER A 31 -26.34 -13.48 -1.89
CA SER A 31 -25.41 -13.28 -0.76
C SER A 31 -25.54 -11.92 -0.09
N HIS A 32 -26.10 -10.92 -0.78
CA HIS A 32 -26.32 -9.57 -0.26
C HIS A 32 -27.69 -9.40 0.39
N ALA A 33 -28.58 -10.40 0.32
CA ALA A 33 -29.90 -10.35 0.95
C ALA A 33 -29.91 -9.98 2.46
N PRO A 34 -28.95 -10.41 3.31
CA PRO A 34 -28.97 -10.02 4.73
C PRO A 34 -28.64 -8.53 4.97
N ASP A 35 -28.06 -7.85 3.98
CA ASP A 35 -27.65 -6.44 4.11
C ASP A 35 -28.82 -5.47 3.86
N PHE A 36 -29.98 -5.97 3.41
CA PHE A 36 -31.14 -5.16 3.04
C PHE A 36 -32.41 -5.54 3.80
N GLU A 37 -33.20 -4.52 4.17
CA GLU A 37 -34.56 -4.72 4.65
C GLU A 37 -35.51 -4.95 3.46
N LEU A 38 -35.73 -6.21 3.06
CA LEU A 38 -36.51 -6.57 1.85
C LEU A 38 -37.91 -5.95 1.79
N GLY A 39 -38.60 -5.84 2.93
CA GLY A 39 -39.92 -5.21 3.00
C GLY A 39 -39.87 -3.70 2.73
N ARG A 40 -38.86 -3.02 3.28
CA ARG A 40 -38.61 -1.59 3.06
C ARG A 40 -38.14 -1.35 1.63
N LEU A 41 -37.20 -2.14 1.15
CA LEU A 41 -36.69 -2.07 -0.22
C LEU A 41 -37.83 -2.25 -1.23
N GLY A 42 -38.71 -3.24 -1.05
CA GLY A 42 -39.87 -3.43 -1.91
C GLY A 42 -40.79 -2.20 -1.95
N ALA A 43 -41.09 -1.60 -0.80
CA ALA A 43 -41.90 -0.38 -0.73
C ALA A 43 -41.21 0.82 -1.39
N GLN A 44 -39.89 0.98 -1.20
CA GLN A 44 -39.11 2.05 -1.81
C GLN A 44 -39.01 1.92 -3.33
N LEU A 45 -38.86 0.69 -3.84
CA LEU A 45 -38.88 0.40 -5.27
C LEU A 45 -40.25 0.75 -5.90
N MET A 46 -41.36 0.64 -5.15
CA MET A 46 -42.67 1.11 -5.62
C MET A 46 -42.79 2.64 -5.68
N LEU A 47 -42.04 3.37 -4.84
CA LEU A 47 -42.00 4.84 -4.85
C LEU A 47 -41.04 5.39 -5.90
N LEU A 48 -40.16 4.55 -6.44
CA LEU A 48 -39.15 4.96 -7.41
C LEU A 48 -39.72 5.59 -8.69
N PRO A 49 -40.83 5.12 -9.28
CA PRO A 49 -41.43 5.75 -10.49
C PRO A 49 -42.06 7.12 -10.26
N THR A 50 -42.42 7.49 -9.02
CA THR A 50 -43.12 8.76 -8.75
C THR A 50 -42.17 9.94 -8.52
N ILE A 51 -40.87 9.66 -8.44
CA ILE A 51 -39.81 10.61 -8.09
C ILE A 51 -39.16 11.26 -9.33
N PRO A 52 -38.82 10.53 -10.41
CA PRO A 52 -38.28 11.13 -11.62
C PRO A 52 -39.40 11.68 -12.52
N ALA A 53 -39.14 12.81 -13.17
CA ALA A 53 -40.03 13.38 -14.19
C ALA A 53 -39.92 12.69 -15.56
N ALA A 54 -38.91 11.81 -15.74
CA ALA A 54 -38.59 11.14 -16.99
C ALA A 54 -38.49 9.62 -16.80
N PRO A 55 -38.78 8.82 -17.85
CA PRO A 55 -38.65 7.37 -17.79
C PRO A 55 -37.17 6.97 -17.66
N ILE A 56 -36.85 6.30 -16.57
CA ILE A 56 -35.51 5.75 -16.29
C ILE A 56 -35.19 4.65 -17.30
N LYS A 57 -34.07 4.78 -18.00
CA LYS A 57 -33.57 3.75 -18.93
C LYS A 57 -32.24 3.17 -18.47
N LYS A 58 -31.50 3.90 -17.64
CA LYS A 58 -30.20 3.53 -17.09
C LYS A 58 -30.14 3.76 -15.59
N VAL A 59 -29.23 3.05 -14.92
CA VAL A 59 -28.93 3.25 -13.49
C VAL A 59 -28.46 4.68 -13.21
N GLU A 60 -27.76 5.29 -14.16
CA GLU A 60 -27.31 6.69 -14.10
C GLU A 60 -28.49 7.67 -13.90
N ASP A 61 -29.62 7.41 -14.55
CA ASP A 61 -30.82 8.25 -14.44
C ASP A 61 -31.40 8.19 -13.01
N VAL A 62 -31.28 7.03 -12.34
CA VAL A 62 -31.70 6.86 -10.94
C VAL A 62 -30.78 7.61 -10.00
N VAL A 63 -29.47 7.55 -10.23
CA VAL A 63 -28.48 8.32 -9.46
C VAL A 63 -28.75 9.81 -9.60
N GLN A 64 -29.05 10.28 -10.81
CA GLN A 64 -29.38 11.68 -11.07
C GLN A 64 -30.67 12.09 -10.36
N ALA A 65 -31.74 11.28 -10.47
CA ALA A 65 -33.00 11.55 -9.78
C ALA A 65 -32.83 11.59 -8.26
N LEU A 66 -32.06 10.68 -7.67
CA LEU A 66 -31.74 10.72 -6.24
C LEU A 66 -30.95 11.98 -5.87
N ASN A 67 -30.06 12.43 -6.75
CA ASN A 67 -29.22 13.60 -6.50
C ASN A 67 -29.96 14.94 -6.64
N GLU A 68 -30.92 15.05 -7.55
CA GLU A 68 -31.69 16.28 -7.79
C GLU A 68 -32.75 16.53 -6.70
N ASN A 69 -33.15 15.48 -6.00
CA ASN A 69 -34.17 15.56 -4.95
C ASN A 69 -33.62 15.98 -3.58
N SER A 70 -34.52 16.48 -2.73
CA SER A 70 -34.19 16.91 -1.36
C SER A 70 -33.65 15.77 -0.49
N GLN A 71 -32.88 16.12 0.54
CA GLN A 71 -32.28 15.15 1.48
C GLN A 71 -33.33 14.22 2.13
N THR A 72 -34.57 14.70 2.32
CA THR A 72 -35.67 13.90 2.85
C THR A 72 -36.04 12.72 1.95
N VAL A 73 -36.04 12.93 0.62
CA VAL A 73 -36.34 11.87 -0.35
C VAL A 73 -35.22 10.84 -0.38
N ARG A 74 -33.96 11.28 -0.27
CA ARG A 74 -32.81 10.38 -0.17
C ARG A 74 -32.86 9.51 1.08
N ASN A 75 -33.24 10.09 2.22
CA ASN A 75 -33.42 9.35 3.47
C ASN A 75 -34.62 8.38 3.40
N LEU A 76 -35.65 8.71 2.61
CA LEU A 76 -36.81 7.84 2.38
C LEU A 76 -36.46 6.64 1.49
N LEU A 77 -35.46 6.79 0.61
CA LEU A 77 -34.97 5.79 -0.35
C LEU A 77 -33.60 5.23 0.02
N ASP A 78 -33.29 5.13 1.31
CA ASP A 78 -32.00 4.66 1.81
C ASP A 78 -31.60 3.27 1.30
N GLN A 79 -32.55 2.34 1.18
CA GLN A 79 -32.26 0.98 0.69
C GLN A 79 -32.02 0.96 -0.82
N VAL A 80 -32.74 1.79 -1.58
CA VAL A 80 -32.48 1.96 -3.02
C VAL A 80 -31.12 2.61 -3.24
N ALA A 81 -30.75 3.60 -2.44
CA ALA A 81 -29.43 4.22 -2.50
C ALA A 81 -28.33 3.19 -2.22
N ALA A 82 -28.47 2.38 -1.17
CA ALA A 82 -27.55 1.29 -0.87
C ALA A 82 -27.47 0.24 -1.99
N LEU A 83 -28.60 -0.05 -2.66
CA LEU A 83 -28.62 -0.97 -3.80
C LEU A 83 -27.86 -0.39 -5.02
N VAL A 84 -28.02 0.89 -5.27
CA VAL A 84 -27.29 1.61 -6.33
C VAL A 84 -25.79 1.67 -6.00
N GLU A 85 -25.42 1.94 -4.75
CA GLU A 85 -24.03 1.89 -4.29
C GLU A 85 -23.42 0.49 -4.47
N LEU A 86 -24.16 -0.56 -4.12
CA LEU A 86 -23.74 -1.94 -4.38
C LEU A 86 -23.48 -2.17 -5.88
N LEU A 87 -24.38 -1.71 -6.74
CA LEU A 87 -24.23 -1.87 -8.19
C LEU A 87 -23.01 -1.13 -8.75
N LEU A 88 -22.71 0.06 -8.23
CA LEU A 88 -21.57 0.89 -8.66
C LEU A 88 -20.23 0.43 -8.10
N THR A 89 -20.24 -0.20 -6.92
CA THR A 89 -19.01 -0.67 -6.25
C THR A 89 -18.56 -2.04 -6.74
N VAL A 90 -19.47 -2.87 -7.24
CA VAL A 90 -19.09 -4.16 -7.81
C VAL A 90 -18.36 -3.93 -9.14
N PRO A 91 -17.10 -4.40 -9.27
CA PRO A 91 -16.33 -4.16 -10.48
C PRO A 91 -17.00 -4.84 -11.68
N ALA A 92 -17.38 -4.02 -12.67
CA ALA A 92 -17.98 -4.47 -13.93
C ALA A 92 -17.02 -5.32 -14.80
N SER A 93 -15.73 -5.38 -14.46
CA SER A 93 -14.74 -6.14 -15.21
C SER A 93 -13.74 -6.87 -14.33
N ALA A 94 -13.15 -7.93 -14.87
CA ALA A 94 -12.05 -8.66 -14.25
C ALA A 94 -10.74 -7.85 -14.16
N ALA A 95 -10.68 -6.64 -14.74
CA ALA A 95 -9.48 -5.82 -14.84
C ALA A 95 -8.86 -5.47 -13.47
N THR A 96 -9.69 -5.32 -12.42
CA THR A 96 -9.20 -5.10 -11.04
C THR A 96 -8.47 -6.33 -10.50
N GLY A 97 -8.98 -7.53 -10.81
CA GLY A 97 -8.32 -8.79 -10.50
C GLY A 97 -7.01 -8.94 -11.25
N GLU A 98 -7.00 -8.68 -12.56
CA GLU A 98 -5.79 -8.74 -13.40
C GLU A 98 -4.72 -7.74 -12.93
N ARG A 99 -5.12 -6.52 -12.56
CA ARG A 99 -4.21 -5.53 -11.97
C ARG A 99 -3.60 -6.04 -10.67
N SER A 100 -4.40 -6.66 -9.81
CA SER A 100 -3.93 -7.26 -8.56
C SER A 100 -3.00 -8.46 -8.79
N PHE A 101 -3.29 -9.32 -9.77
CA PHE A 101 -2.40 -10.43 -10.15
C PHE A 101 -1.10 -9.94 -10.80
N SER A 102 -1.15 -8.87 -11.59
CA SER A 102 0.04 -8.24 -12.16
C SER A 102 0.92 -7.63 -11.06
N ALA A 103 0.32 -6.92 -10.11
CA ALA A 103 1.00 -6.44 -8.90
C ALA A 103 1.59 -7.60 -8.10
N LEU A 104 0.82 -8.67 -7.89
CA LEU A 104 1.27 -9.88 -7.21
C LEU A 104 2.48 -10.49 -7.92
N LYS A 105 2.51 -10.57 -9.25
CA LYS A 105 3.65 -11.09 -10.01
C LYS A 105 4.92 -10.24 -9.86
N ARG A 106 4.78 -8.93 -9.67
CA ARG A 106 5.91 -8.03 -9.38
C ARG A 106 6.43 -8.21 -7.96
N VAL A 107 5.54 -8.46 -7.00
CA VAL A 107 5.86 -8.67 -5.60
C VAL A 107 6.39 -10.11 -5.38
N GLN A 108 5.75 -11.12 -5.93
CA GLN A 108 6.16 -12.52 -5.79
C GLN A 108 7.00 -12.92 -7.00
N THR A 109 8.30 -12.62 -6.92
CA THR A 109 9.28 -13.07 -7.92
C THR A 109 9.76 -14.48 -7.60
N CYS A 110 10.31 -15.18 -8.60
CA CYS A 110 10.85 -16.54 -8.43
C CYS A 110 11.89 -16.63 -7.30
N LEU A 111 12.76 -15.62 -7.19
CA LEU A 111 13.77 -15.52 -6.13
C LEU A 111 13.18 -15.19 -4.74
N ARG A 112 11.94 -14.70 -4.68
CA ARG A 112 11.22 -14.33 -3.45
C ARG A 112 10.00 -15.21 -3.20
N ASN A 113 10.06 -16.49 -3.53
CA ASN A 113 8.91 -17.39 -3.40
C ASN A 113 8.70 -17.96 -1.98
N ARG A 114 9.69 -17.86 -1.07
CA ARG A 114 9.61 -18.35 0.32
C ARG A 114 9.13 -17.29 1.33
N MET A 115 8.03 -16.59 1.04
CA MET A 115 7.42 -15.66 2.00
C MET A 115 6.09 -16.18 2.53
N THR A 116 5.77 -15.85 3.78
CA THR A 116 4.47 -16.18 4.37
C THR A 116 3.35 -15.39 3.71
N GLN A 117 2.14 -15.96 3.68
CA GLN A 117 0.96 -15.28 3.10
C GLN A 117 0.69 -13.93 3.77
N LYS A 118 0.88 -13.85 5.09
CA LYS A 118 0.75 -12.59 5.84
C LYS A 118 1.69 -11.50 5.32
N ARG A 119 2.98 -11.84 5.14
CA ARG A 119 3.98 -10.90 4.62
C ARG A 119 3.69 -10.50 3.18
N LEU A 120 3.29 -11.46 2.34
CA LEU A 120 2.92 -11.22 0.95
C LEU A 120 1.74 -10.25 0.84
N GLY A 121 0.67 -10.48 1.63
CA GLY A 121 -0.51 -9.62 1.65
C GLY A 121 -0.19 -8.19 2.09
N GLN A 122 0.57 -8.03 3.18
CA GLN A 122 1.02 -6.71 3.65
C GLN A 122 1.85 -5.97 2.59
N LEU A 123 2.75 -6.68 1.92
CA LEU A 123 3.60 -6.07 0.90
C LEU A 123 2.83 -5.72 -0.38
N LEU A 124 1.83 -6.54 -0.74
CA LEU A 124 0.94 -6.25 -1.85
C LEU A 124 0.09 -5.00 -1.55
N LEU A 125 -0.42 -4.86 -0.32
CA LEU A 125 -1.16 -3.68 0.12
C LEU A 125 -0.32 -2.41 -0.04
N LEU A 126 0.92 -2.41 0.46
CA LEU A 126 1.86 -1.30 0.29
C LEU A 126 2.18 -1.02 -1.19
N HIS A 127 2.25 -2.06 -2.02
CA HIS A 127 2.53 -1.89 -3.45
C HIS A 127 1.36 -1.27 -4.22
N VAL A 128 0.13 -1.67 -3.91
CA VAL A 128 -1.09 -1.13 -4.52
C VAL A 128 -1.31 0.31 -4.07
N HIS A 129 -1.15 0.59 -2.77
CA HIS A 129 -1.28 1.93 -2.17
C HIS A 129 0.07 2.65 -2.06
N LYS A 130 0.89 2.56 -3.10
CA LYS A 130 2.25 3.13 -3.11
C LYS A 130 2.29 4.64 -2.90
N GLU A 131 1.25 5.37 -3.31
CA GLU A 131 1.21 6.83 -3.17
C GLU A 131 0.96 7.26 -1.71
N GLU A 132 0.10 6.54 -1.00
CA GLU A 132 -0.11 6.71 0.44
C GLU A 132 1.13 6.23 1.21
N THR A 133 1.71 5.09 0.81
CA THR A 133 2.91 4.54 1.44
C THR A 133 4.12 5.49 1.34
N ARG A 134 4.20 6.32 0.29
CA ARG A 134 5.25 7.34 0.16
C ARG A 134 5.11 8.50 1.14
N GLN A 135 3.91 8.75 1.65
CA GLN A 135 3.64 9.82 2.62
C GLN A 135 3.93 9.37 4.06
N LEU A 136 4.23 8.08 4.25
CA LEU A 136 4.52 7.51 5.55
C LEU A 136 5.86 8.04 6.08
N ASP A 137 5.89 8.51 7.33
CA ASP A 137 7.13 8.90 7.99
C ASP A 137 7.92 7.65 8.40
N LEU A 138 8.96 7.33 7.61
CA LEU A 138 9.83 6.20 7.87
C LEU A 138 10.57 6.32 9.21
N ASN A 139 10.84 7.54 9.69
CA ASN A 139 11.51 7.73 10.98
C ASN A 139 10.59 7.37 12.13
N ALA A 140 9.32 7.78 12.08
CA ALA A 140 8.32 7.38 13.06
C ALA A 140 8.11 5.86 13.09
N VAL A 141 7.99 5.23 11.91
CA VAL A 141 7.84 3.76 11.80
C VAL A 141 9.08 3.04 12.33
N MET A 142 10.26 3.56 12.03
CA MET A 142 11.52 3.02 12.56
C MET A 142 11.58 3.16 14.09
N GLY A 143 11.18 4.30 14.63
CA GLY A 143 11.09 4.51 16.08
C GLY A 143 10.16 3.51 16.75
N GLU A 144 8.98 3.25 16.16
CA GLU A 144 8.05 2.22 16.65
C GLU A 144 8.65 0.81 16.53
N PHE A 145 9.32 0.51 15.42
CA PHE A 145 9.96 -0.80 15.23
C PHE A 145 11.06 -1.08 16.25
N VAL A 146 11.84 -0.04 16.58
CA VAL A 146 12.92 -0.07 17.57
C VAL A 146 12.36 -0.24 18.98
N SER A 147 11.29 0.49 19.32
CA SER A 147 10.69 0.44 20.67
C SER A 147 10.03 -0.90 21.01
N ARG A 148 9.66 -1.72 20.00
CA ARG A 148 9.05 -3.04 20.19
C ARG A 148 9.97 -4.08 20.86
N THR A 149 11.28 -3.85 20.94
CA THR A 149 12.23 -4.85 21.41
C THR A 149 13.43 -4.17 22.09
N ALA A 150 13.75 -4.56 23.32
CA ALA A 150 14.78 -3.90 24.14
C ALA A 150 16.16 -3.92 23.47
N GLU A 151 16.47 -5.01 22.78
CA GLU A 151 17.70 -5.21 22.03
C GLU A 151 17.81 -4.21 20.86
N ARG A 152 16.70 -3.95 20.16
CA ARG A 152 16.68 -2.97 19.06
C ARG A 152 16.86 -1.56 19.59
N ASN A 153 16.22 -1.25 20.71
CA ASN A 153 16.38 0.04 21.37
C ASN A 153 17.83 0.27 21.79
N HIS A 154 18.46 -0.71 22.43
CA HIS A 154 19.86 -0.62 22.84
C HIS A 154 20.83 -0.40 21.67
N VAL A 155 20.62 -1.11 20.55
CA VAL A 155 21.43 -0.93 19.33
C VAL A 155 21.21 0.45 18.71
N ALA A 156 19.98 0.97 18.71
CA ALA A 156 19.69 2.29 18.19
C ALA A 156 20.29 3.40 19.07
N THR A 157 20.22 3.27 20.40
CA THR A 157 20.78 4.25 21.34
C THR A 157 22.31 4.29 21.26
N SER A 158 22.97 3.14 21.24
CA SER A 158 24.44 3.09 21.12
C SER A 158 24.93 3.70 19.81
N ARG A 159 24.17 3.53 18.71
CA ARG A 159 24.45 4.20 17.44
C ARG A 159 24.33 5.72 17.53
N LEU A 160 23.27 6.22 18.18
CA LEU A 160 23.06 7.66 18.38
C LEU A 160 24.14 8.30 19.28
N GLU A 161 24.63 7.55 20.27
CA GLU A 161 25.75 7.97 21.13
C GLU A 161 27.05 8.06 20.33
N ALA A 162 27.37 7.05 19.51
CA ALA A 162 28.55 7.08 18.63
C ALA A 162 28.50 8.24 17.63
N GLU A 163 27.33 8.55 17.05
CA GLU A 163 27.17 9.71 16.16
C GLU A 163 27.41 11.04 16.88
N LYS A 164 27.02 11.18 18.16
CA LYS A 164 27.31 12.38 18.98
C LYS A 164 28.80 12.56 19.25
N ASP A 165 29.52 11.46 19.41
CA ASP A 165 30.97 11.45 19.62
C ASP A 165 31.77 11.58 18.31
N ASN A 166 31.08 11.87 17.19
CA ASN A 166 31.64 11.97 15.84
C ASN A 166 32.33 10.66 15.38
N VAL A 167 31.91 9.52 15.94
CA VAL A 167 32.37 8.18 15.59
C VAL A 167 31.42 7.59 14.56
N THR A 168 31.84 7.61 13.30
CA THR A 168 31.06 6.99 12.20
C THR A 168 31.15 5.47 12.30
N ILE A 169 30.04 4.81 12.62
CA ILE A 169 29.97 3.35 12.58
C ILE A 169 29.84 2.91 11.11
N PRO A 170 30.79 2.12 10.58
CA PRO A 170 30.73 1.60 9.21
C PRO A 170 29.46 0.76 9.01
N MET A 171 28.61 1.17 8.06
CA MET A 171 27.32 0.51 7.77
C MET A 171 27.37 -0.46 6.60
N THR A 172 28.50 -0.50 5.87
CA THR A 172 28.74 -1.45 4.79
C THR A 172 30.00 -2.25 5.04
N VAL A 173 30.06 -3.45 4.46
CA VAL A 173 31.25 -4.30 4.54
C VAL A 173 32.50 -3.60 3.99
N ALA A 174 32.32 -2.73 2.97
CA ALA A 174 33.41 -1.96 2.38
C ALA A 174 34.05 -0.98 3.38
N ASP A 175 33.24 -0.38 4.25
CA ASP A 175 33.70 0.59 5.25
C ASP A 175 34.47 -0.09 6.41
N TYR A 176 34.35 -1.41 6.56
CA TYR A 176 35.06 -2.20 7.56
C TYR A 176 36.46 -2.65 7.10
N ILE A 177 36.75 -2.56 5.79
CA ILE A 177 38.02 -3.00 5.23
C ILE A 177 39.08 -1.92 5.47
N VAL A 178 40.08 -2.22 6.30
CA VAL A 178 41.27 -1.37 6.46
C VAL A 178 41.98 -1.26 5.10
N GLN A 179 41.94 -0.07 4.50
CA GLN A 179 42.69 0.20 3.27
C GLN A 179 44.17 0.33 3.62
N HIS A 180 44.97 -0.72 3.39
CA HIS A 180 46.42 -0.62 3.48
C HIS A 180 46.93 0.32 2.38
N GLN A 181 47.46 1.48 2.76
CA GLN A 181 48.23 2.31 1.83
C GLN A 181 49.54 1.60 1.47
N ALA A 182 49.89 1.60 0.19
CA ALA A 182 51.14 1.01 -0.28
C ALA A 182 52.34 1.72 0.37
N LYS A 183 53.31 0.94 0.88
CA LYS A 183 54.56 1.45 1.43
C LYS A 183 55.22 2.37 0.37
N PRO A 184 55.55 3.64 0.69
CA PRO A 184 56.23 4.51 -0.26
C PRO A 184 57.58 3.88 -0.65
N ALA A 185 57.97 4.04 -1.91
CA ALA A 185 59.22 3.47 -2.43
C ALA A 185 60.40 3.99 -1.60
N ASP A 186 61.25 3.07 -1.11
CA ASP A 186 62.44 3.42 -0.35
C ASP A 186 63.36 4.27 -1.26
N MET A 187 63.66 5.51 -0.84
CA MET A 187 64.61 6.38 -1.54
C MET A 187 66.00 5.72 -1.49
N PRO A 188 66.77 5.71 -2.58
CA PRO A 188 68.11 5.14 -2.56
C PRO A 188 68.99 5.96 -1.61
N THR A 189 69.36 5.37 -0.48
CA THR A 189 70.30 5.95 0.46
C THR A 189 71.67 6.04 -0.23
N ASP A 190 72.16 7.25 -0.45
CA ASP A 190 73.51 7.47 -0.96
C ASP A 190 74.52 7.10 0.14
N LEU A 191 75.32 6.07 -0.10
CA LEU A 191 76.27 5.49 0.85
C LEU A 191 77.67 6.14 0.75
N THR A 192 77.79 7.27 0.05
CA THR A 192 79.09 7.95 -0.17
C THR A 192 79.63 8.67 1.08
N ASP A 193 78.85 8.83 2.14
CA ASP A 193 79.26 9.55 3.36
C ASP A 193 79.93 8.69 4.46
N ILE A 194 80.24 7.41 4.20
CA ILE A 194 80.76 6.49 5.24
C ILE A 194 82.30 6.44 5.31
N PHE A 195 83.04 7.05 4.36
CA PHE A 195 84.50 6.99 4.33
C PHE A 195 85.16 8.38 4.38
N TYR A 196 85.18 8.99 5.56
CA TYR A 196 86.27 9.89 5.94
C TYR A 196 87.05 9.24 7.09
N ASP A 197 88.09 8.50 6.70
CA ASP A 197 89.10 7.98 7.61
C ASP A 197 89.97 9.16 8.06
N THR A 198 89.85 9.54 9.33
CA THR A 198 90.72 10.54 9.97
C THR A 198 91.73 9.78 10.82
N THR A 199 92.78 9.26 10.18
CA THR A 199 94.00 8.87 10.89
C THR A 199 94.94 10.07 10.91
N ASP A 200 94.84 10.88 11.96
CA ASP A 200 95.90 11.77 12.42
C ASP A 200 95.79 11.87 13.94
N ASP A 201 96.35 10.86 14.63
CA ASP A 201 96.73 10.99 16.03
C ASP A 201 98.26 11.00 16.10
N GLU A 202 98.79 12.17 16.42
CA GLU A 202 100.18 12.44 16.76
C GLU A 202 100.59 11.62 18.00
N ILE A 203 101.68 10.85 17.89
CA ILE A 203 102.35 10.27 19.06
C ILE A 203 103.39 11.28 19.56
N GLY A 204 103.07 11.94 20.67
CA GLY A 204 104.01 12.72 21.49
C GLY A 204 104.17 12.10 22.87
N ASP A 205 105.32 11.44 23.08
CA ASP A 205 106.30 11.59 24.18
C ASP A 205 107.23 10.36 24.27
#